data_AF-A0A3M2RK76-F1
#
_entry.id   AF-A0A3M2RK76-F1
#
_cell.length_a   1.000
_cell.length_b   1.000
_cell.length_c   1.000
_cell.angle_alpha   90.00
_cell.angle_beta   90.00
_cell.angle_gamma   90.00
#
_symmetry.space_group_name_H-M   'P 1'
#
loop_
_entity.id
_entity.type
_entity.pdbx_description
1 polymer ?
#
loop_
_entity_poly.entity_id
_entity_poly.type
_entity_poly.pdbx_seq_one_letter_code
_entity_poly.pdbx_strand_id
1 'polypeptide(L)'
;MGDRFFKPRPLLAFGMTALFFTLSGCTADQYFMVPKEGVDDIRASLNKQRATMVTMENNAGVRQEQLLGHQKQSTQTILDAIATQVEKPVCPPTVQRSCPPVPKDTGRADRLKGKVVVGEVEKLFLADAKTVYTARIDSGAETSSIHTRNVKRFERDGGNWVRFEVPVPGSSGEEWVTLEKEISRRVKIIQSAADEAERRVVVELQFAIGDHEQVAEFTLADRTNLTYEVLIGRNVLRDVMLIDVGKEFATELPKSYLKKAPKGDDA
;
A
#
# COMPACT_ATOMS: atom_id res chain seq x y z
N MET A 1 -2.81 -16.40 57.46
CA MET A 1 -1.37 -16.47 57.15
C MET A 1 -1.10 -15.45 56.04
N GLY A 2 -0.34 -14.38 56.32
CA GLY A 2 0.08 -13.34 55.37
C GLY A 2 -0.90 -12.16 55.23
N ASP A 3 -0.78 -11.03 55.97
CA ASP A 3 0.08 -9.84 55.75
C ASP A 3 -0.05 -9.26 54.32
N ARG A 4 -0.31 -7.97 54.01
CA ARG A 4 -0.17 -6.65 54.63
C ARG A 4 -0.93 -5.60 53.78
N PHE A 5 -0.96 -4.35 54.26
CA PHE A 5 -0.91 -3.04 53.55
C PHE A 5 -1.97 -2.05 54.09
N PHE A 6 -1.62 -1.24 55.11
CA PHE A 6 -1.03 0.12 55.08
C PHE A 6 -2.05 1.26 54.88
N LYS A 7 -2.27 2.04 55.95
CA LYS A 7 -2.95 3.35 55.96
C LYS A 7 -2.05 4.43 55.35
N PRO A 8 -2.60 5.58 54.94
CA PRO A 8 -2.37 6.79 55.73
C PRO A 8 -3.60 7.69 55.90
N ARG A 9 -3.49 8.62 56.86
CA ARG A 9 -4.49 9.60 57.34
C ARG A 9 -4.06 11.04 56.92
N PRO A 10 -4.93 12.07 57.11
CA PRO A 10 -5.08 13.24 56.24
C PRO A 10 -4.34 14.49 56.72
N LEU A 11 -4.35 15.56 55.93
CA LEU A 11 -4.10 16.92 56.45
C LEU A 11 -4.83 18.01 55.66
N LEU A 12 -5.33 18.98 56.44
CA LEU A 12 -6.11 20.16 56.09
C LEU A 12 -5.34 21.14 55.19
N ALA A 13 -6.08 21.82 54.31
CA ALA A 13 -5.64 22.99 53.56
C ALA A 13 -6.20 24.27 54.22
N PHE A 14 -5.32 25.22 54.51
CA PHE A 14 -5.62 26.61 54.87
C PHE A 14 -5.05 27.52 53.77
N GLY A 15 -5.83 28.48 53.30
CA GLY A 15 -5.45 29.40 52.22
C GLY A 15 -4.70 30.65 52.67
N MET A 16 -4.16 31.42 51.71
CA MET A 16 -4.32 32.89 51.60
C MET A 16 -3.56 33.42 50.36
N THR A 17 -4.23 34.28 49.62
CA THR A 17 -3.76 35.09 48.47
C THR A 17 -3.13 36.43 48.90
N ALA A 18 -2.03 36.86 48.27
CA ALA A 18 -1.61 38.27 48.04
C ALA A 18 -0.34 38.27 47.16
N LEU A 19 -0.36 38.65 45.87
CA LEU A 19 -0.30 39.99 45.23
C LEU A 19 1.07 40.69 45.24
N PHE A 20 1.48 41.11 44.04
CA PHE A 20 2.77 41.54 43.49
C PHE A 20 3.19 43.01 43.74
N PHE A 21 4.44 43.33 43.35
CA PHE A 21 5.08 44.64 43.02
C PHE A 21 5.62 45.47 44.23
N THR A 22 6.79 46.13 44.23
CA THR A 22 7.71 46.71 43.21
C THR A 22 9.18 46.74 43.69
N LEU A 23 10.10 46.87 42.74
CA LEU A 23 11.55 47.14 42.87
C LEU A 23 11.88 48.57 43.32
N SER A 24 12.99 48.75 44.04
CA SER A 24 13.78 49.99 44.06
C SER A 24 15.28 49.66 43.93
N GLY A 25 15.96 50.35 43.01
CA GLY A 25 17.40 50.23 42.74
C GLY A 25 18.20 51.44 43.18
N CYS A 26 19.53 51.34 43.10
CA CYS A 26 20.46 52.47 43.02
C CYS A 26 21.59 52.15 42.04
N THR A 27 21.88 53.11 41.17
CA THR A 27 22.92 53.11 40.13
C THR A 27 24.14 53.90 40.64
N ALA A 28 25.33 53.63 40.08
CA ALA A 28 26.49 54.51 40.20
C ALA A 28 26.98 54.83 38.79
N ASP A 29 26.61 56.02 38.29
CA ASP A 29 27.12 56.57 37.04
C ASP A 29 28.40 57.37 37.32
N GLN A 30 29.56 56.80 36.96
CA GLN A 30 30.79 57.57 36.74
C GLN A 30 30.82 58.01 35.27
N TYR A 31 30.49 59.27 35.00
CA TYR A 31 30.71 59.87 33.69
C TYR A 31 32.21 60.10 33.46
N PHE A 32 32.86 59.17 32.76
CA PHE A 32 34.19 59.38 32.20
C PHE A 32 34.06 60.29 30.97
N MET A 33 34.36 61.59 31.10
CA MET A 33 34.50 62.47 29.94
C MET A 33 35.78 62.10 29.20
N VAL A 34 35.65 61.40 28.07
CA VAL A 34 36.76 61.12 27.15
C VAL A 34 37.06 62.40 26.36
N PRO A 35 38.29 62.90 26.34
CA PRO A 35 38.67 64.07 25.55
C PRO A 35 38.39 63.82 24.05
N LYS A 36 37.87 64.83 23.34
CA LYS A 36 37.51 64.71 21.92
C LYS A 36 38.69 64.28 21.03
N GLU A 37 39.94 64.63 21.41
CA GLU A 37 41.14 64.13 20.71
C GLU A 37 41.22 62.60 20.62
N GLY A 38 40.70 61.85 21.60
CA GLY A 38 40.70 60.39 21.55
C GLY A 38 39.69 59.79 20.57
N VAL A 39 38.63 60.53 20.23
CA VAL A 39 37.56 60.05 19.34
C VAL A 39 38.01 60.02 17.88
N ASP A 40 38.83 60.99 17.47
CA ASP A 40 39.38 61.05 16.11
C ASP A 40 40.41 59.96 15.87
N ASP A 41 41.25 59.64 16.88
CA ASP A 41 42.20 58.52 16.82
C ASP A 41 41.49 57.16 16.77
N ILE A 42 40.44 56.97 17.56
CA ILE A 42 39.59 55.76 17.49
C ILE A 42 38.93 55.65 16.12
N ARG A 43 38.40 56.75 15.56
CA ARG A 43 37.78 56.76 14.24
C ARG A 43 38.80 56.42 13.14
N ALA A 44 40.02 56.93 13.23
CA ALA A 44 41.12 56.57 12.33
C ALA A 44 41.49 55.08 12.45
N SER A 45 41.59 54.56 13.67
CA SER A 45 41.89 53.16 13.95
C SER A 45 40.79 52.21 13.44
N LEU A 46 39.51 52.55 13.66
CA LEU A 46 38.36 51.79 13.15
C LEU A 46 38.32 51.78 11.62
N ASN A 47 38.61 52.90 10.97
CA ASN A 47 38.67 52.98 9.50
C ASN A 47 39.81 52.12 8.95
N LYS A 48 40.97 52.10 9.63
CA LYS A 48 42.10 51.23 9.28
C LYS A 48 41.76 49.74 9.46
N GLN A 49 41.08 49.38 10.55
CA GLN A 49 40.61 48.01 10.78
C GLN A 49 39.59 47.57 9.73
N ARG A 50 38.60 48.42 9.37
CA ARG A 50 37.63 48.14 8.31
C ARG A 50 38.30 47.93 6.96
N ALA A 51 39.24 48.81 6.59
CA ALA A 51 39.99 48.66 5.35
C ALA A 51 40.77 47.34 5.32
N THR A 52 41.36 46.94 6.45
CA THR A 52 42.08 45.67 6.58
C THR A 52 41.13 44.46 6.51
N MET A 53 39.92 44.57 7.06
CA MET A 53 38.92 43.50 7.00
C MET A 53 38.43 43.29 5.56
N VAL A 54 38.12 44.37 4.84
CA VAL A 54 37.71 44.31 3.43
C VAL A 54 38.81 43.72 2.54
N THR A 55 40.08 44.05 2.80
CA THR A 55 41.18 43.43 2.03
C THR A 55 41.35 41.95 2.37
N MET A 56 41.20 41.54 3.64
CA MET A 56 41.22 40.13 4.01
C MET A 56 40.06 39.35 3.39
N GLU A 57 38.86 39.91 3.36
CA GLU A 57 37.68 39.28 2.75
C GLU A 57 37.85 39.08 1.24
N ASN A 58 38.30 40.12 0.53
CA ASN A 58 38.61 40.02 -0.90
C ASN A 58 39.70 38.97 -1.18
N ASN A 59 40.77 38.95 -0.36
CA ASN A 59 41.83 37.95 -0.49
C ASN A 59 41.34 36.53 -0.18
N ALA A 60 40.42 36.36 0.76
CA ALA A 60 39.82 35.08 1.08
C ALA A 60 38.92 34.58 -0.06
N GLY A 61 38.11 35.47 -0.66
CA GLY A 61 37.27 35.16 -1.82
C GLY A 61 38.10 34.71 -3.02
N VAL A 62 39.17 35.45 -3.36
CA VAL A 62 40.08 35.08 -4.46
C VAL A 62 40.74 33.73 -4.21
N ARG A 63 41.22 33.46 -2.98
CA ARG A 63 41.80 32.15 -2.63
C ARG A 63 40.80 31.01 -2.77
N GLN A 64 39.56 31.22 -2.35
CA GLN A 64 38.51 30.21 -2.46
C GLN A 64 38.18 29.90 -3.92
N GLU A 65 38.10 30.93 -4.77
CA GLU A 65 37.88 30.74 -6.21
C GLU A 65 39.04 29.99 -6.88
N GLN A 66 40.27 30.30 -6.51
CA GLN A 66 41.46 29.56 -6.98
C GLN A 66 41.44 28.08 -6.56
N LEU A 67 41.06 27.77 -5.32
CA LEU A 67 40.95 26.39 -4.84
C LEU A 67 39.88 25.61 -5.59
N LEU A 68 38.70 26.22 -5.81
CA LEU A 68 37.62 25.60 -6.59
C LEU A 68 38.04 25.40 -8.05
N GLY A 69 38.75 26.35 -8.64
CA GLY A 69 39.33 26.24 -9.98
C GLY A 69 40.30 25.07 -10.11
N HIS A 70 41.23 24.94 -9.15
CA HIS A 70 42.17 23.81 -9.11
C HIS A 70 41.48 22.47 -8.89
N GLN A 71 40.49 22.40 -8.00
CA GLN A 71 39.73 21.17 -7.77
C GLN A 71 39.00 20.75 -9.05
N LYS A 72 38.34 21.70 -9.73
CA LYS A 72 37.61 21.44 -10.98
C LYS A 72 38.56 20.95 -12.07
N GLN A 73 39.70 21.62 -12.26
CA GLN A 73 40.70 21.20 -13.24
C GLN A 73 41.23 19.79 -12.95
N SER A 74 41.59 19.51 -11.69
CA SER A 74 42.04 18.18 -11.27
C SER A 74 40.97 17.10 -11.51
N THR A 75 39.70 17.37 -11.20
CA THR A 75 38.62 16.41 -11.46
C THR A 75 38.43 16.17 -12.96
N GLN A 76 38.55 17.20 -13.78
CA GLN A 76 38.40 17.06 -15.22
C GLN A 76 39.54 16.21 -15.81
N THR A 77 40.78 16.44 -15.38
CA THR A 77 41.93 15.64 -15.81
C THR A 77 41.78 14.17 -15.42
N ILE A 78 41.23 13.87 -14.24
CA ILE A 78 40.94 12.48 -13.81
C ILE A 78 39.87 11.85 -14.70
N LEU A 79 38.78 12.56 -14.98
CA LEU A 79 37.71 12.07 -15.84
C LEU A 79 38.20 11.79 -17.27
N ASP A 80 39.02 12.68 -17.83
CA ASP A 80 39.60 12.51 -19.16
C ASP A 80 40.60 11.32 -19.19
N ALA A 81 41.39 11.14 -18.13
CA ALA A 81 42.29 9.99 -18.00
C ALA A 81 41.53 8.65 -17.91
N ILE A 82 40.42 8.61 -17.16
CA ILE A 82 39.54 7.42 -17.09
C ILE A 82 38.92 7.12 -18.46
N ALA A 83 38.45 8.15 -19.17
CA ALA A 83 37.86 7.99 -20.50
C ALA A 83 38.87 7.51 -21.55
N THR A 84 40.15 7.87 -21.40
CA THR A 84 41.20 7.48 -22.34
C THR A 84 41.74 6.07 -22.07
N GLN A 85 41.79 5.64 -20.80
CA GLN A 85 42.32 4.32 -20.42
C GLN A 85 41.28 3.19 -20.45
N VAL A 86 39.99 3.52 -20.42
CA VAL A 86 38.91 2.54 -20.51
C VAL A 86 38.33 2.57 -21.92
N GLU A 87 38.92 1.77 -22.81
CA GLU A 87 38.29 1.50 -24.10
C GLU A 87 36.90 0.88 -23.82
N LYS A 88 35.84 1.49 -24.38
CA LYS A 88 34.46 1.06 -24.12
C LYS A 88 34.37 -0.43 -24.46
N PRO A 89 33.88 -1.28 -23.55
CA PRO A 89 33.78 -2.71 -23.85
C PRO A 89 32.94 -2.86 -25.12
N VAL A 90 33.55 -3.39 -26.16
CA VAL A 90 32.83 -3.77 -27.37
C VAL A 90 31.91 -4.90 -26.93
N CYS A 91 30.61 -4.62 -26.88
CA CYS A 91 29.63 -5.66 -26.67
C CYS A 91 29.88 -6.71 -27.75
N PRO A 92 30.20 -7.98 -27.38
CA PRO A 92 30.25 -9.04 -28.36
C PRO A 92 28.92 -9.04 -29.11
N PRO A 93 28.91 -9.30 -30.44
CA PRO A 93 27.67 -9.27 -31.20
C PRO A 93 26.69 -10.19 -30.50
N THR A 94 25.67 -9.58 -29.89
CA THR A 94 24.64 -10.31 -29.20
C THR A 94 24.02 -11.20 -30.27
N VAL A 95 24.28 -12.51 -30.19
CA VAL A 95 23.43 -13.47 -30.90
C VAL A 95 22.04 -13.10 -30.41
N GLN A 96 21.24 -12.49 -31.28
CA GLN A 96 19.84 -12.24 -31.00
C GLN A 96 19.26 -13.63 -30.76
N ARG A 97 19.25 -14.04 -29.50
CA ARG A 97 18.36 -15.08 -29.03
C ARG A 97 17.00 -14.45 -29.25
N SER A 98 16.38 -14.76 -30.38
CA SER A 98 14.97 -14.58 -30.55
C SER A 98 14.37 -15.21 -29.30
N CYS A 99 13.83 -14.36 -28.41
CA CYS A 99 13.04 -14.87 -27.33
C CYS A 99 12.02 -15.79 -27.99
N PRO A 100 11.92 -17.07 -27.59
CA PRO A 100 10.80 -17.89 -28.06
C PRO A 100 9.55 -17.05 -27.79
N PRO A 101 8.62 -16.95 -28.76
CA PRO A 101 7.43 -16.14 -28.57
C PRO A 101 6.81 -16.56 -27.25
N VAL A 102 6.82 -15.65 -26.26
CA VAL A 102 6.09 -15.85 -25.01
C VAL A 102 4.68 -16.22 -25.46
N PRO A 103 4.14 -17.38 -25.05
CA PRO A 103 2.78 -17.76 -25.43
C PRO A 103 1.87 -16.59 -25.08
N LYS A 104 1.31 -15.93 -26.10
CA LYS A 104 0.63 -14.63 -25.99
C LYS A 104 -0.73 -14.71 -25.28
N ASP A 105 -0.96 -15.73 -24.45
CA ASP A 105 -2.30 -16.09 -24.01
C ASP A 105 -2.40 -16.77 -22.62
N THR A 106 -1.37 -16.68 -21.77
CA THR A 106 -1.39 -17.35 -20.46
C THR A 106 -1.99 -16.52 -19.31
N GLY A 107 -2.59 -15.36 -19.61
CA GLY A 107 -2.95 -14.38 -18.57
C GLY A 107 -1.72 -13.72 -17.96
N ARG A 108 -1.93 -12.61 -17.24
CA ARG A 108 -0.85 -11.87 -16.57
C ARG A 108 -1.18 -11.72 -15.09
N ALA A 109 -0.24 -12.09 -14.24
CA ALA A 109 -0.30 -11.76 -12.83
C ALA A 109 1.11 -11.55 -12.29
N ASP A 110 1.33 -10.40 -11.65
CA ASP A 110 2.61 -10.14 -10.98
C ASP A 110 2.72 -11.04 -9.74
N ARG A 111 3.93 -11.50 -9.42
CA ARG A 111 4.17 -12.38 -8.27
C ARG A 111 5.21 -11.81 -7.33
N LEU A 112 4.89 -11.76 -6.04
CA LEU A 112 5.85 -11.39 -4.99
C LEU A 112 6.07 -12.59 -4.07
N LYS A 113 7.31 -13.06 -3.97
CA LYS A 113 7.68 -14.25 -3.18
C LYS A 113 6.82 -15.48 -3.50
N GLY A 114 6.48 -15.67 -4.78
CA GLY A 114 5.65 -16.78 -5.27
C GLY A 114 4.13 -16.57 -5.11
N LYS A 115 3.68 -15.55 -4.38
CA LYS A 115 2.26 -15.21 -4.23
C LYS A 115 1.80 -14.29 -5.35
N VAL A 116 0.59 -14.51 -5.85
CA VAL A 116 -0.04 -13.65 -6.86
C VAL A 116 -0.42 -12.33 -6.23
N VAL A 117 -0.01 -11.21 -6.84
CA VAL A 117 -0.41 -9.87 -6.41
C VAL A 117 -1.76 -9.55 -7.05
N VAL A 118 -2.76 -9.31 -6.22
CA VAL A 118 -4.13 -8.95 -6.62
C VAL A 118 -4.47 -7.56 -6.11
N GLY A 119 -5.31 -6.84 -6.83
CA GLY A 119 -5.90 -5.59 -6.39
C GLY A 119 -7.00 -5.77 -5.34
N GLU A 120 -7.64 -4.67 -4.95
CA GLU A 120 -8.85 -4.72 -4.10
C GLU A 120 -10.08 -5.27 -4.85
N VAL A 121 -10.07 -5.18 -6.18
CA VAL A 121 -11.08 -5.72 -7.10
C VAL A 121 -10.38 -6.46 -8.22
N GLU A 122 -10.87 -7.65 -8.59
CA GLU A 122 -10.30 -8.45 -9.67
C GLU A 122 -11.37 -9.07 -10.58
N LYS A 123 -10.98 -9.41 -11.82
CA LYS A 123 -11.81 -10.25 -12.68
C LYS A 123 -11.63 -11.71 -12.28
N LEU A 124 -12.76 -12.39 -12.03
CA LEU A 124 -12.80 -13.80 -11.67
C LEU A 124 -13.58 -14.56 -12.73
N PHE A 125 -12.94 -15.54 -13.35
CA PHE A 125 -13.64 -16.48 -14.23
C PHE A 125 -14.17 -17.65 -13.41
N LEU A 126 -15.47 -17.92 -13.49
CA LEU A 126 -16.10 -19.09 -12.86
C LEU A 126 -16.30 -20.18 -13.91
N ALA A 127 -15.64 -21.33 -13.73
CA ALA A 127 -15.61 -22.39 -14.74
C ALA A 127 -17.00 -23.02 -14.98
N ASP A 128 -17.78 -23.19 -13.90
CA ASP A 128 -19.10 -23.81 -13.95
C ASP A 128 -20.13 -22.97 -14.71
N ALA A 129 -20.12 -21.65 -14.50
CA ALA A 129 -20.98 -20.71 -15.22
C ALA A 129 -20.40 -20.30 -16.59
N LYS A 130 -19.10 -20.55 -16.81
CA LYS A 130 -18.31 -20.05 -17.95
C LYS A 130 -18.39 -18.53 -18.11
N THR A 131 -18.45 -17.82 -16.99
CA THR A 131 -18.72 -16.38 -16.97
C THR A 131 -17.66 -15.66 -16.13
N VAL A 132 -17.37 -14.42 -16.49
CA VAL A 132 -16.44 -13.55 -15.75
C VAL A 132 -17.22 -12.61 -14.84
N TYR A 133 -16.87 -12.62 -13.56
CA TYR A 133 -17.42 -11.76 -12.53
C TYR A 133 -16.41 -10.70 -12.11
N THR A 134 -16.92 -9.61 -11.54
CA THR A 134 -16.09 -8.65 -10.83
C THR A 134 -16.14 -9.00 -9.34
N ALA A 135 -14.99 -9.42 -8.79
CA ALA A 135 -14.92 -9.93 -7.43
C ALA A 135 -14.22 -8.94 -6.50
N ARG A 136 -14.79 -8.71 -5.31
CA ARG A 136 -14.13 -7.98 -4.23
C ARG A 136 -13.14 -8.89 -3.52
N ILE A 137 -11.91 -8.44 -3.36
CA ILE A 137 -10.91 -9.13 -2.56
C ILE A 137 -10.98 -8.61 -1.11
N ASP A 138 -11.34 -9.49 -0.17
CA ASP A 138 -11.63 -9.09 1.21
C ASP A 138 -10.93 -10.00 2.24
N SER A 139 -9.87 -9.48 2.85
CA SER A 139 -9.17 -10.18 3.93
C SER A 139 -9.95 -10.25 5.26
N GLY A 140 -11.01 -9.46 5.42
CA GLY A 140 -11.90 -9.48 6.59
C GLY A 140 -12.83 -10.70 6.61
N ALA A 141 -13.20 -11.23 5.45
CA ALA A 141 -14.06 -12.40 5.32
C ALA A 141 -13.28 -13.71 5.51
N GLU A 142 -13.85 -14.66 6.25
CA GLU A 142 -13.26 -16.00 6.40
C GLU A 142 -13.45 -16.84 5.14
N THR A 143 -14.66 -16.87 4.61
CA THR A 143 -15.07 -17.69 3.47
C THR A 143 -15.53 -16.81 2.32
N SER A 144 -15.13 -17.13 1.10
CA SER A 144 -15.64 -16.54 -0.12
C SER A 144 -17.15 -16.74 -0.27
N SER A 145 -17.82 -15.82 -0.96
CA SER A 145 -19.27 -15.87 -1.19
C SER A 145 -19.62 -15.46 -2.61
N ILE A 146 -20.73 -16.01 -3.13
CA ILE A 146 -21.25 -15.70 -4.46
C ILE A 146 -22.75 -15.38 -4.37
N HIS A 147 -23.19 -14.37 -5.13
CA HIS A 147 -24.58 -14.02 -5.26
C HIS A 147 -25.35 -15.15 -5.93
N THR A 148 -26.40 -15.62 -5.29
CA THR A 148 -27.27 -16.67 -5.83
C THR A 148 -28.73 -16.41 -5.57
N ARG A 149 -29.57 -17.00 -6.43
CA ARG A 149 -31.04 -17.05 -6.30
C ARG A 149 -31.54 -18.49 -6.38
N ASN A 150 -32.80 -18.71 -6.03
CA ASN A 150 -33.50 -19.98 -6.22
C ASN A 150 -32.78 -21.21 -5.63
N VAL A 151 -32.15 -21.03 -4.46
CA VAL A 151 -31.38 -22.09 -3.79
C VAL A 151 -32.31 -23.19 -3.28
N LYS A 152 -32.23 -24.39 -3.86
CA LYS A 152 -33.05 -25.55 -3.53
C LYS A 152 -32.17 -26.76 -3.23
N ARG A 153 -32.32 -27.32 -2.02
CA ARG A 153 -31.63 -28.56 -1.62
C ARG A 153 -32.39 -29.76 -2.14
N PHE A 154 -31.67 -30.79 -2.61
CA PHE A 154 -32.26 -32.05 -3.04
C PHE A 154 -31.27 -33.20 -2.81
N GLU A 155 -31.77 -34.43 -2.85
CA GLU A 155 -30.94 -35.62 -2.75
C GLU A 155 -30.75 -36.23 -4.15
N ARG A 156 -29.51 -36.63 -4.47
CA ARG A 156 -29.16 -37.35 -5.69
C ARG A 156 -28.11 -38.40 -5.35
N ASP A 157 -28.38 -39.65 -5.70
CA ASP A 157 -27.50 -40.80 -5.48
C ASP A 157 -27.01 -40.95 -4.03
N GLY A 158 -27.87 -40.61 -3.05
CA GLY A 158 -27.55 -40.66 -1.62
C GLY A 158 -26.69 -39.49 -1.10
N GLY A 159 -26.33 -38.53 -1.95
CA GLY A 159 -25.64 -37.30 -1.59
C GLY A 159 -26.59 -36.12 -1.40
N ASN A 160 -26.16 -35.13 -0.61
CA ASN A 160 -26.89 -33.86 -0.46
C ASN A 160 -26.43 -32.87 -1.53
N TRP A 161 -27.35 -32.44 -2.38
CA TRP A 161 -27.09 -31.52 -3.48
C TRP A 161 -27.86 -30.21 -3.30
N VAL A 162 -27.42 -29.19 -4.01
CA VAL A 162 -28.08 -27.91 -4.12
C VAL A 162 -28.14 -27.46 -5.58
N ARG A 163 -29.32 -26.99 -5.99
CA ARG A 163 -29.55 -26.27 -7.24
C ARG A 163 -29.67 -24.79 -6.91
N PHE A 164 -29.00 -23.94 -7.67
CA PHE A 164 -29.04 -22.48 -7.47
C PHE A 164 -28.76 -21.77 -8.80
N GLU A 165 -29.09 -20.49 -8.85
CA GLU A 165 -28.88 -19.67 -10.04
C GLU A 165 -27.89 -18.54 -9.73
N VAL A 166 -26.95 -18.28 -10.65
CA VAL A 166 -25.99 -17.17 -10.60
C VAL A 166 -26.26 -16.18 -11.73
N PRO A 167 -26.06 -14.86 -11.52
CA PRO A 167 -26.28 -13.87 -12.58
C PRO A 167 -25.23 -14.01 -13.68
N VAL A 168 -25.58 -13.60 -14.91
CA VAL A 168 -24.60 -13.34 -15.97
C VAL A 168 -24.31 -11.84 -16.01
N PRO A 169 -23.12 -11.37 -15.56
CA PRO A 169 -22.74 -9.97 -15.64
C PRO A 169 -22.74 -9.49 -17.10
N GLY A 170 -23.23 -8.27 -17.33
CA GLY A 170 -23.34 -7.68 -18.67
C GLY A 170 -24.64 -8.00 -19.42
N SER A 171 -25.48 -8.91 -18.89
CA SER A 171 -26.88 -8.98 -19.30
C SER A 171 -27.69 -7.88 -18.62
N SER A 172 -28.87 -7.52 -19.15
CA SER A 172 -29.80 -6.53 -18.57
C SER A 172 -30.36 -6.89 -17.17
N GLY A 173 -29.71 -7.81 -16.44
CA GLY A 173 -30.15 -8.37 -15.16
C GLY A 173 -31.10 -9.57 -15.29
N GLU A 174 -31.45 -9.92 -16.53
CA GLU A 174 -32.46 -10.94 -16.83
C GLU A 174 -31.86 -12.34 -17.04
N GLU A 175 -30.55 -12.45 -17.30
CA GLU A 175 -29.92 -13.74 -17.61
C GLU A 175 -29.30 -14.39 -16.36
N TRP A 176 -29.70 -15.64 -16.12
CA TRP A 176 -29.32 -16.46 -14.96
C TRP A 176 -28.86 -17.83 -15.42
N VAL A 177 -27.74 -18.31 -14.88
CA VAL A 177 -27.24 -19.67 -15.13
C VAL A 177 -27.60 -20.55 -13.95
N THR A 178 -28.34 -21.63 -14.21
CA THR A 178 -28.63 -22.66 -13.20
C THR A 178 -27.45 -23.61 -13.05
N LEU A 179 -27.00 -23.81 -11.82
CA LEU A 179 -25.94 -24.73 -11.43
C LEU A 179 -26.44 -25.73 -10.40
N GLU A 180 -25.86 -26.94 -10.43
CA GLU A 180 -26.09 -27.98 -9.44
C GLU A 180 -24.76 -28.46 -8.87
N LYS A 181 -24.63 -28.48 -7.55
CA LYS A 181 -23.41 -28.89 -6.85
C LYS A 181 -23.75 -29.72 -5.63
N GLU A 182 -22.86 -30.64 -5.28
CA GLU A 182 -22.89 -31.31 -3.99
C GLU A 182 -22.59 -30.30 -2.87
N ILE A 183 -23.33 -30.40 -1.76
CA ILE A 183 -23.12 -29.55 -0.59
C ILE A 183 -21.82 -29.99 0.09
N SER A 184 -20.90 -29.05 0.34
CA SER A 184 -19.64 -29.38 1.03
C SER A 184 -19.92 -30.02 2.39
N ARG A 185 -19.22 -31.13 2.68
CA ARG A 185 -19.35 -31.88 3.94
C ARG A 185 -18.81 -31.15 5.19
N ARG A 186 -18.17 -29.99 5.04
CA ARG A 186 -17.39 -29.32 6.10
C ARG A 186 -18.15 -28.24 6.90
N VAL A 187 -19.49 -28.17 6.88
CA VAL A 187 -20.20 -26.94 7.29
C VAL A 187 -20.74 -26.92 8.73
N LYS A 188 -20.28 -25.92 9.51
CA LYS A 188 -21.10 -25.14 10.46
C LYS A 188 -20.66 -23.67 10.38
N ILE A 189 -21.30 -22.87 9.54
CA ILE A 189 -21.06 -21.43 9.50
C ILE A 189 -21.88 -20.79 10.62
N ILE A 190 -21.20 -20.27 11.64
CA ILE A 190 -21.81 -19.45 12.68
C ILE A 190 -21.49 -18.00 12.33
N GLN A 191 -22.49 -17.23 11.90
CA GLN A 191 -22.36 -15.78 11.86
C GLN A 191 -22.70 -15.22 13.23
N SER A 192 -21.74 -14.56 13.87
CA SER A 192 -21.81 -14.13 15.27
C SER A 192 -22.64 -12.85 15.54
N ALA A 193 -23.59 -12.46 14.68
CA ALA A 193 -24.22 -11.14 14.82
C ALA A 193 -25.64 -10.97 14.23
N ALA A 194 -26.42 -12.02 14.02
CA ALA A 194 -27.83 -11.85 13.66
C ALA A 194 -28.68 -12.93 14.33
N ASP A 195 -29.77 -12.50 14.98
CA ASP A 195 -30.84 -13.38 15.40
C ASP A 195 -31.29 -14.22 14.20
N GLU A 196 -31.30 -15.54 14.39
CA GLU A 196 -31.47 -16.58 13.36
C GLU A 196 -30.35 -16.65 12.30
N ALA A 197 -29.19 -17.19 12.70
CA ALA A 197 -28.13 -17.57 11.77
C ALA A 197 -28.62 -18.62 10.74
N GLU A 198 -29.11 -18.13 9.61
CA GLU A 198 -29.46 -18.92 8.43
C GLU A 198 -28.22 -19.72 8.00
N ARG A 199 -28.27 -21.05 8.11
CA ARG A 199 -27.14 -21.93 7.74
C ARG A 199 -26.94 -21.87 6.23
N ARG A 200 -26.08 -20.95 5.78
CA ARG A 200 -25.73 -20.79 4.36
C ARG A 200 -25.18 -22.10 3.80
N VAL A 201 -25.65 -22.44 2.60
CA VAL A 201 -25.14 -23.60 1.84
C VAL A 201 -23.73 -23.28 1.37
N VAL A 202 -22.83 -24.25 1.45
CA VAL A 202 -21.46 -24.14 0.94
C VAL A 202 -21.27 -25.17 -0.15
N VAL A 203 -20.64 -24.75 -1.25
CA VAL A 203 -20.30 -25.59 -2.40
C VAL A 203 -18.86 -25.33 -2.81
N GLU A 204 -18.21 -26.32 -3.44
CA GLU A 204 -16.90 -26.12 -4.06
C GLU A 204 -17.09 -25.65 -5.51
N LEU A 205 -16.41 -24.55 -5.86
CA LEU A 205 -16.43 -23.95 -7.19
C LEU A 205 -15.01 -23.81 -7.72
N GLN A 206 -14.85 -24.05 -9.03
CA GLN A 206 -13.60 -23.86 -9.74
C GLN A 206 -13.58 -22.47 -10.40
N PHE A 207 -12.54 -21.69 -10.11
CA PHE A 207 -12.40 -20.33 -10.61
C PHE A 207 -10.96 -20.00 -10.98
N ALA A 208 -10.78 -18.91 -11.73
CA ALA A 208 -9.48 -18.34 -12.06
C ALA A 208 -9.43 -16.82 -11.82
N ILE A 209 -8.29 -16.35 -11.33
CA ILE A 209 -7.93 -14.92 -11.21
C ILE A 209 -6.53 -14.77 -11.83
N GLY A 210 -6.41 -13.92 -12.86
CA GLY A 210 -5.17 -13.85 -13.65
C GLY A 210 -4.80 -15.20 -14.27
N ASP A 211 -3.58 -15.64 -14.01
CA ASP A 211 -3.03 -16.95 -14.42
C ASP A 211 -3.24 -18.06 -13.37
N HIS A 212 -3.88 -17.76 -12.24
CA HIS A 212 -4.05 -18.68 -11.12
C HIS A 212 -5.45 -19.30 -11.13
N GLU A 213 -5.50 -20.62 -11.17
CA GLU A 213 -6.73 -21.41 -11.13
C GLU A 213 -6.79 -22.24 -9.85
N GLN A 214 -7.95 -22.24 -9.19
CA GLN A 214 -8.15 -22.89 -7.91
C GLN A 214 -9.60 -23.40 -7.76
N VAL A 215 -9.76 -24.46 -6.97
CA VAL A 215 -11.06 -24.89 -6.43
C VAL A 215 -11.13 -24.46 -4.98
N ALA A 216 -12.21 -23.77 -4.59
CA ALA A 216 -12.42 -23.36 -3.21
C ALA A 216 -13.89 -23.40 -2.81
N GLU A 217 -14.13 -23.32 -1.51
CA GLU A 217 -15.47 -23.26 -0.94
C GLU A 217 -16.06 -21.85 -1.05
N PHE A 218 -17.30 -21.79 -1.53
CA PHE A 218 -18.10 -20.58 -1.62
C PHE A 218 -19.41 -20.76 -0.87
N THR A 219 -19.78 -19.76 -0.07
CA THR A 219 -21.11 -19.67 0.51
C THR A 219 -22.09 -19.12 -0.52
N LEU A 220 -23.23 -19.78 -0.69
CA LEU A 220 -24.35 -19.25 -1.47
C LEU A 220 -25.06 -18.19 -0.63
N ALA A 221 -25.16 -16.97 -1.16
CA ALA A 221 -25.73 -15.84 -0.42
C ALA A 221 -26.58 -14.93 -1.33
N ASP A 222 -27.61 -14.31 -0.75
CA ASP A 222 -28.24 -13.17 -1.39
C ASP A 222 -27.38 -11.92 -1.16
N ARG A 223 -26.94 -11.31 -2.25
CA ARG A 223 -26.07 -10.12 -2.28
C ARG A 223 -26.69 -9.03 -3.16
N THR A 224 -28.01 -9.07 -3.38
CA THR A 224 -28.73 -8.14 -4.28
C THR A 224 -28.48 -6.66 -3.94
N ASN A 225 -28.26 -6.35 -2.66
CA ASN A 225 -28.00 -4.99 -2.18
C ASN A 225 -26.50 -4.61 -2.11
N LEU A 226 -25.60 -5.43 -2.66
CA LEU A 226 -24.16 -5.21 -2.63
C LEU A 226 -23.61 -4.98 -4.04
N THR A 227 -22.52 -4.22 -4.13
CA THR A 227 -21.89 -3.83 -5.41
C THR A 227 -21.28 -4.99 -6.18
N TYR A 228 -20.74 -6.00 -5.48
CA TYR A 228 -20.01 -7.11 -6.10
C TYR A 228 -20.72 -8.44 -5.87
N GLU A 229 -20.96 -9.18 -6.96
CA GLU A 229 -21.64 -10.47 -6.90
C GLU A 229 -20.74 -11.54 -6.25
N VAL A 230 -19.42 -11.41 -6.38
CA VAL A 230 -18.45 -12.33 -5.80
C VAL A 230 -17.58 -11.61 -4.78
N LEU A 231 -17.33 -12.28 -3.66
CA LEU A 231 -16.38 -11.86 -2.63
C LEU A 231 -15.40 -12.98 -2.37
N ILE A 232 -14.11 -12.65 -2.36
CA ILE A 232 -13.01 -13.59 -2.14
C ILE A 232 -12.44 -13.37 -0.74
N GLY A 233 -12.62 -14.40 0.10
CA GLY A 233 -12.21 -14.40 1.49
C GLY A 233 -10.87 -15.08 1.75
N ARG A 234 -10.48 -15.16 3.02
CA ARG A 234 -9.19 -15.73 3.45
C ARG A 234 -9.02 -17.21 3.09
N ASN A 235 -10.10 -17.98 2.93
CA ASN A 235 -10.01 -19.37 2.50
C ASN A 235 -9.37 -19.54 1.10
N VAL A 236 -9.51 -18.53 0.24
CA VAL A 236 -8.82 -18.44 -1.05
C VAL A 236 -7.49 -17.72 -0.91
N LEU A 237 -7.43 -16.61 -0.16
CA LEU A 237 -6.26 -15.72 -0.16
C LEU A 237 -5.03 -16.29 0.56
N ARG A 238 -5.24 -17.10 1.60
CA ARG A 238 -4.15 -17.61 2.45
C ARG A 238 -3.13 -18.37 1.61
N ASP A 239 -1.85 -18.05 1.85
CA ASP A 239 -0.67 -18.68 1.25
C ASP A 239 -0.46 -18.55 -0.26
N VAL A 240 -1.46 -18.09 -1.04
CA VAL A 240 -1.37 -17.99 -2.50
C VAL A 240 -1.40 -16.56 -3.05
N MET A 241 -2.01 -15.60 -2.34
CA MET A 241 -2.21 -14.23 -2.85
C MET A 241 -1.72 -13.16 -1.88
N LEU A 242 -1.40 -11.98 -2.43
CA LEU A 242 -1.07 -10.75 -1.72
C LEU A 242 -1.93 -9.62 -2.26
N ILE A 243 -2.59 -8.87 -1.37
CA ILE A 243 -3.50 -7.80 -1.77
C ILE A 243 -2.74 -6.46 -1.79
N ASP A 244 -2.76 -5.80 -2.93
CA ASP A 244 -2.37 -4.40 -3.11
C ASP A 244 -3.64 -3.54 -3.21
N VAL A 245 -4.03 -2.93 -2.09
CA VAL A 245 -5.26 -2.13 -2.00
C VAL A 245 -5.22 -0.84 -2.81
N GLY A 246 -4.05 -0.44 -3.33
CA GLY A 246 -3.92 0.74 -4.21
C GLY A 246 -4.20 0.43 -5.68
N LYS A 247 -4.56 -0.81 -6.02
CA LYS A 247 -4.81 -1.26 -7.39
C LYS A 247 -6.16 -1.93 -7.50
N GLU A 248 -6.74 -1.81 -8.69
CA GLU A 248 -7.86 -2.61 -9.15
C GLU A 248 -7.45 -3.29 -10.46
N PHE A 249 -7.97 -4.49 -10.72
CA PHE A 249 -7.69 -5.27 -11.93
C PHE A 249 -6.18 -5.41 -12.18
N ALA A 250 -5.43 -5.77 -11.14
CA ALA A 250 -3.98 -5.94 -11.22
C ALA A 250 -3.60 -7.20 -12.02
N THR A 251 -4.58 -8.08 -12.28
CA THR A 251 -4.40 -9.31 -13.06
C THR A 251 -5.21 -9.28 -14.36
N GLU A 252 -4.71 -10.00 -15.36
CA GLU A 252 -5.38 -10.20 -16.65
C GLU A 252 -5.69 -11.69 -16.85
N LEU A 253 -6.96 -12.01 -17.07
CA LEU A 253 -7.37 -13.38 -17.40
C LEU A 253 -6.88 -13.78 -18.80
N PRO A 254 -6.52 -15.06 -19.03
CA PRO A 254 -6.29 -15.62 -20.35
C PRO A 254 -7.42 -15.31 -21.33
N LYS A 255 -7.11 -15.01 -22.61
CA LYS A 255 -8.14 -14.66 -23.60
C LYS A 255 -9.07 -15.84 -23.90
N SER A 256 -8.62 -17.06 -23.62
CA SER A 256 -9.45 -18.27 -23.68
C SER A 256 -10.67 -18.21 -22.76
N TYR A 257 -10.59 -17.51 -21.62
CA TYR A 257 -11.73 -17.34 -20.71
C TYR A 257 -12.66 -16.23 -21.17
N LEU A 258 -12.11 -15.15 -21.73
CA LEU A 258 -12.89 -14.04 -22.27
C LEU A 258 -13.72 -14.45 -23.51
N LYS A 259 -13.20 -15.35 -24.36
CA LYS A 259 -13.95 -15.88 -25.51
C LYS A 259 -15.07 -16.85 -25.12
N LYS A 260 -14.95 -17.48 -23.96
CA LYS A 260 -15.93 -18.46 -23.45
C LYS A 260 -17.06 -17.79 -22.67
N ALA A 261 -16.81 -16.59 -22.14
CA ALA A 261 -17.86 -15.79 -21.53
C ALA A 261 -18.83 -15.26 -22.61
N PRO A 262 -20.14 -15.28 -22.36
CA PRO A 262 -21.08 -14.56 -23.21
C PRO A 262 -20.65 -13.08 -23.24
N LYS A 263 -20.59 -12.50 -24.45
CA LYS A 263 -20.18 -11.11 -24.66
C LYS A 263 -21.15 -10.18 -23.93
N GLY A 264 -20.73 -9.60 -22.81
CA GLY A 264 -21.24 -8.32 -22.34
C GLY A 264 -20.46 -7.25 -23.09
N ASP A 265 -21.16 -6.43 -23.88
CA ASP A 265 -20.56 -5.41 -24.74
C ASP A 265 -19.83 -4.34 -23.91
N ASP A 266 -18.59 -4.04 -24.31
CA ASP A 266 -17.81 -2.92 -23.80
C ASP A 266 -18.54 -1.60 -24.17
N ALA A 267 -18.94 -0.82 -23.15
CA ALA A 267 -19.35 0.57 -23.28
C ALA A 267 -18.75 1.39 -22.13
#